data_AF-A0A838QK88-F1
#
_entry.id   AF-A0A838QK88-F1
#
_cell.length_a   1.000
_cell.length_b   1.000
_cell.length_c   1.000
_cell.angle_alpha   90.00
_cell.angle_beta   90.00
_cell.angle_gamma   90.00
#
_symmetry.space_group_name_H-M   'P 1'
#
loop_
_entity.id
_entity.type
_entity.pdbx_description
1 polymer ?
#
loop_
_entity_poly.entity_id
_entity_poly.type
_entity_poly.pdbx_seq_one_letter_code
_entity_poly.pdbx_strand_id
1 'polypeptide(L)' 'MQDTTKRVRVNRQIRISPLRVIAADGAQLGIMDVETALAAAVEQGLDLVEVAP' A
#
# COMPACT_ATOMS: atom_id res chain seq x y z
N MET A 1 -22.22 13.99 5.90
CA MET A 1 -22.24 12.58 6.33
C MET A 1 -21.18 11.88 5.48
N GLN A 2 -19.98 11.65 6.02
CA GLN A 2 -18.96 10.88 5.30
C GLN A 2 -19.20 9.42 5.66
N ASP A 3 -19.44 8.57 4.65
CA ASP A 3 -19.56 7.11 4.81
C ASP A 3 -18.42 6.55 5.65
N THR A 4 -18.72 6.12 6.87
CA THR A 4 -17.75 5.64 7.86
C THR A 4 -17.22 4.23 7.58
N THR A 5 -17.42 3.71 6.38
CA THR A 5 -17.00 2.37 5.97
C THR A 5 -16.29 2.37 4.61
N LYS A 6 -15.40 3.35 4.36
CA LYS A 6 -14.40 3.18 3.30
C LYS A 6 -13.53 1.98 3.66
N ARG A 7 -13.83 0.81 3.07
CA ARG A 7 -12.97 -0.37 3.14
C ARG A 7 -11.61 0.01 2.56
N VAL A 8 -10.59 -0.04 3.41
CA VAL A 8 -9.20 0.12 3.01
C VAL A 8 -8.83 -1.05 2.11
N ARG A 9 -8.26 -0.76 0.93
CA ARG A 9 -7.75 -1.82 0.05
C ARG A 9 -6.40 -2.29 0.58
N VAL A 10 -6.24 -3.60 0.64
CA VAL A 10 -5.00 -4.24 1.09
C VAL A 10 -4.48 -5.23 0.06
N ASN A 11 -3.16 -5.35 -0.05
CA ASN A 11 -2.47 -6.33 -0.87
C ASN A 11 -3.03 -6.42 -2.31
N ARG A 12 -3.48 -7.61 -2.70
CA ARG A 12 -4.10 -7.91 -4.00
C ARG A 12 -5.48 -7.30 -4.21
N GLN A 13 -5.94 -6.37 -3.36
CA GLN A 13 -7.09 -5.51 -3.64
C GLN A 13 -6.67 -4.19 -4.29
N ILE A 14 -5.41 -3.80 -4.15
CA ILE A 14 -4.84 -2.60 -4.75
C ILE A 14 -4.65 -2.86 -6.25
N ARG A 15 -5.08 -1.92 -7.09
CA ARG A 15 -5.01 -2.01 -8.56
C ARG A 15 -4.26 -0.85 -9.20
N ILE A 16 -4.03 0.23 -8.45
CA ILE A 16 -3.33 1.41 -8.95
C ILE A 16 -1.84 1.11 -9.06
N SER A 17 -1.25 1.57 -10.16
CA SER A 17 0.19 1.55 -10.42
C SER A 17 0.51 2.70 -11.37
N PRO A 18 1.59 3.48 -11.16
CA PRO A 18 2.51 3.39 -10.04
C PRO A 18 1.95 3.97 -8.73
N LEU A 19 2.54 3.60 -7.59
CA LEU A 19 2.13 4.07 -6.26
C LEU A 19 3.34 4.49 -5.41
N ARG A 20 3.13 5.42 -4.47
CA ARG A 20 4.15 5.85 -3.51
C ARG A 20 4.09 4.98 -2.26
N VAL A 21 5.21 4.35 -1.90
CA VAL A 21 5.31 3.46 -0.74
C VAL A 21 6.04 4.14 0.42
N ILE A 22 5.48 3.96 1.61
CA ILE A 22 6.06 4.37 2.88
C ILE A 22 6.16 3.10 3.74
N ALA A 23 7.34 2.81 4.28
CA ALA A 23 7.55 1.68 5.17
C ALA A 23 6.95 1.91 6.57
N ALA A 24 6.81 0.85 7.36
CA ALA A 24 6.20 0.92 8.70
C ALA A 24 6.97 1.81 9.70
N ASP A 25 8.26 2.03 9.47
CA ASP A 25 9.13 2.93 10.23
C ASP A 25 9.05 4.40 9.77
N GLY A 26 8.26 4.69 8.72
CA GLY A 26 8.12 6.00 8.11
C GLY A 26 9.11 6.30 6.98
N ALA A 27 10.02 5.37 6.63
CA ALA A 27 10.94 5.57 5.52
C ALA A 27 10.19 5.64 4.17
N GLN A 28 10.60 6.56 3.31
CA GLN A 28 10.05 6.65 1.95
C GLN A 28 10.80 5.71 1.02
N LEU A 29 10.13 4.65 0.55
CA LEU A 29 10.72 3.72 -0.41
C LEU A 29 10.61 4.22 -1.87
N GLY A 30 9.83 5.28 -2.08
CA GLY A 30 9.68 5.96 -3.37
C GLY A 30 8.43 5.55 -4.13
N ILE A 31 8.41 5.84 -5.43
CA ILE A 31 7.34 5.47 -6.35
C ILE A 31 7.73 4.17 -7.05
N MET A 32 6.88 3.15 -6.98
CA MET A 32 7.11 1.84 -7.58
C MET A 32 5.80 1.23 -8.06
N ASP A 33 5.89 0.15 -8.84
CA ASP A 33 4.71 -0.63 -9.21
C ASP A 33 4.15 -1.43 -8.02
N VAL A 34 2.92 -1.91 -8.18
CA VAL A 34 2.23 -2.68 -7.14
C VAL A 34 2.91 -4.02 -6.85
N GLU A 35 3.58 -4.64 -7.82
CA GLU A 35 4.22 -5.94 -7.64
C GLU A 35 5.47 -5.84 -6.75
N THR A 36 6.31 -4.83 -7.00
CA THR A 36 7.47 -4.47 -6.19
C THR A 36 7.06 -4.10 -4.77
N ALA A 37 6.00 -3.29 -4.63
CA ALA A 37 5.47 -2.92 -3.32
C ALA A 37 4.94 -4.12 -2.53
N LEU A 38 4.27 -5.07 -3.20
CA LEU A 38 3.82 -6.32 -2.60
C LEU A 38 5.00 -7.21 -2.18
N ALA A 39 6.04 -7.33 -3.00
CA ALA A 39 7.24 -8.09 -2.67
C ALA A 39 7.93 -7.51 -1.42
N ALA A 40 8.12 -6.20 -1.37
CA ALA A 40 8.71 -5.52 -0.21
C ALA A 40 7.91 -5.72 1.08
N ALA A 41 6.58 -5.74 0.99
CA ALA A 41 5.71 -6.04 2.13
C ALA A 41 5.88 -7.50 2.60
N VAL A 42 5.90 -8.46 1.67
CA VAL A 42 6.10 -9.89 1.98
C VAL A 42 7.46 -10.15 2.62
N GLU A 43 8.53 -9.56 2.09
CA GLU A 43 9.89 -9.70 2.64
C GLU A 43 9.98 -9.21 4.10
N GLN A 44 9.17 -8.21 4.46
CA GLN A 44 9.10 -7.65 5.81
C GLN A 44 8.04 -8.32 6.69
N GLY A 45 7.27 -9.26 6.17
CA GLY A 45 6.14 -9.89 6.88
C GLY A 45 5.00 -8.91 7.18
N LEU A 46 4.80 -7.91 6.33
CA LEU A 46 3.79 -6.85 6.44
C LEU A 46 2.74 -6.95 5.32
N ASP A 47 1.65 -6.21 5.50
CA ASP A 47 0.63 -5.99 4.47
C ASP A 47 0.83 -4.64 3.76
N LEU A 48 0.59 -4.60 2.45
CA LEU A 48 0.51 -3.35 1.70
C LEU A 48 -0.90 -2.76 1.86
N VAL A 49 -0.98 -1.52 2.38
CA VAL A 49 -2.24 -0.85 2.72
C VAL A 49 -2.40 0.45 1.93
N GLU A 50 -3.52 0.63 1.25
CA GLU A 50 -3.86 1.88 0.54
C GLU A 50 -4.33 2.94 1.55
N VAL A 51 -3.47 3.91 1.87
CA VAL A 51 -3.78 5.01 2.80
C VAL A 51 -4.35 6.26 2.11
N ALA A 52 -4.14 6.39 0.79
CA ALA A 52 -4.62 7.50 -0.02
C ALA A 52 -5.00 6.99 -1.43
N PRO A 53 -6.31 6.91 -1.77
CA PRO A 53 -6.79 6.48 -3.09
C PRO A 53 -6.64 7.55 -4.17
#